data_AF-A0A2W7QR96-F1
#
_entry.id   AF-A0A2W7QR96-F1
#
_cell.length_a   1.000
_cell.length_b   1.000
_cell.length_c   1.000
_cell.angle_alpha   90.00
_cell.angle_beta   90.00
_cell.angle_gamma   90.00
#
_symmetry.space_group_name_H-M   'P 1'
#
loop_
_entity.id
_entity.type
_entity.pdbx_description
1 polymer ?
#
loop_
_entity_poly.entity_id
_entity_poly.type
_entity_poly.pdbx_seq_one_letter_code
_entity_poly.pdbx_strand_id
1 'polypeptide(L)'
;MRSLFFRLILLSFVTIAIQSCGGDDPEPTTPKSAEAIATEALTGTGSQTWGIDGGGSVERDGIAVTNLYTGFELMMKSGSAKTYSSKNNNDLFDAAGTWSFAGANFDKFILTGSKPAAGREISFTQTNNNLKLTFSIPAPGARVNGVMAVAGNYTFNLLKK
;
A
#
# COMPACT_ATOMS: atom_id res chain seq x y z
N MET A 1 -66.31 54.57 -31.45
CA MET A 1 -65.43 53.74 -32.31
C MET A 1 -64.10 54.44 -32.46
N ARG A 2 -63.00 53.84 -31.97
CA ARG A 2 -61.58 54.08 -32.33
C ARG A 2 -60.69 53.80 -31.12
N SER A 3 -60.10 52.61 -31.09
CA SER A 3 -58.70 52.36 -30.70
C SER A 3 -58.47 50.84 -30.66
N LEU A 4 -58.63 50.20 -31.81
CA LEU A 4 -58.26 48.80 -32.07
C LEU A 4 -56.83 48.70 -32.64
N PHE A 5 -55.99 49.69 -32.35
CA PHE A 5 -54.71 49.91 -33.05
C PHE A 5 -53.46 49.75 -32.15
N PHE A 6 -53.58 49.27 -30.92
CA PHE A 6 -52.48 49.38 -29.94
C PHE A 6 -51.89 48.08 -29.39
N ARG A 7 -52.26 46.88 -29.87
CA ARG A 7 -51.67 45.63 -29.32
C ARG A 7 -51.26 44.60 -30.38
N LEU A 8 -50.87 45.09 -31.55
CA LEU A 8 -50.32 44.27 -32.66
C LEU A 8 -48.84 44.58 -32.92
N ILE A 9 -48.09 44.88 -31.85
CA ILE A 9 -46.63 45.08 -31.86
C ILE A 9 -46.06 44.35 -30.64
N LEU A 10 -45.97 43.02 -30.71
CA LEU A 10 -45.00 42.24 -29.93
C LEU A 10 -44.85 40.83 -30.51
N LEU A 11 -44.75 40.72 -31.83
CA LEU A 11 -44.23 39.54 -32.49
C LEU A 11 -42.75 39.80 -32.77
N SER A 12 -41.91 38.84 -32.38
CA SER A 12 -40.52 38.68 -32.80
C SER A 12 -39.45 39.40 -31.99
N PHE A 13 -38.94 38.73 -30.94
CA PHE A 13 -37.52 38.78 -30.58
C PHE A 13 -37.09 37.46 -29.91
N VAL A 14 -36.33 36.64 -30.66
CA VAL A 14 -35.08 35.98 -30.24
C VAL A 14 -35.15 35.11 -28.96
N THR A 15 -35.37 33.80 -29.07
CA THR A 15 -34.35 32.70 -29.03
C THR A 15 -33.29 32.78 -27.91
N ILE A 16 -33.06 31.61 -27.30
CA ILE A 16 -31.91 31.19 -26.46
C ILE A 16 -32.08 31.39 -24.95
N ALA A 17 -32.47 30.31 -24.26
CA ALA A 17 -31.80 29.85 -23.04
C ALA A 17 -32.21 28.39 -22.76
N ILE A 18 -31.41 27.47 -23.29
CA ILE A 18 -31.38 26.07 -22.89
C ILE A 18 -30.77 26.07 -21.48
N GLN A 19 -31.59 26.15 -20.43
CA GLN A 19 -31.09 25.86 -19.09
C GLN A 19 -31.03 24.35 -18.94
N SER A 20 -29.89 23.83 -19.41
CA SER A 20 -29.24 22.62 -18.92
C SER A 20 -29.34 22.61 -17.40
N CYS A 21 -30.26 21.81 -16.86
CA CYS A 21 -30.22 21.42 -15.47
C CYS A 21 -29.06 20.42 -15.35
N GLY A 22 -27.85 20.97 -15.19
CA GLY A 22 -26.71 20.25 -14.67
C GLY A 22 -27.03 19.88 -13.23
N GLY A 23 -27.58 18.69 -13.04
CA GLY A 23 -27.55 18.02 -11.75
C GLY A 23 -26.13 17.54 -11.55
N ASP A 24 -25.37 18.26 -10.73
CA ASP A 24 -24.20 17.72 -10.03
C ASP A 24 -24.70 16.62 -9.09
N ASP A 25 -25.07 15.47 -9.65
CA ASP A 25 -25.14 14.24 -8.89
C ASP A 25 -23.70 13.91 -8.50
N PRO A 26 -23.36 13.81 -7.21
CA PRO A 26 -22.04 13.35 -6.83
C PRO A 26 -21.83 11.97 -7.45
N GLU A 27 -20.85 11.90 -8.36
CA GLU A 27 -20.46 10.65 -9.00
C GLU A 27 -20.30 9.59 -7.89
N PRO A 28 -21.03 8.46 -7.94
CA PRO A 28 -20.94 7.46 -6.89
C PRO A 28 -19.49 6.98 -6.82
N THR A 29 -18.76 7.39 -5.79
CA THR A 29 -17.41 6.88 -5.55
C THR A 29 -17.55 5.39 -5.30
N THR A 30 -17.24 4.59 -6.32
CA THR A 30 -17.30 3.13 -6.22
C THR A 30 -16.41 2.74 -5.05
N PRO A 31 -16.92 1.97 -4.06
CA PRO A 31 -16.12 1.54 -2.92
C PRO A 31 -14.84 0.85 -3.42
N LYS A 32 -13.67 1.25 -2.89
CA LYS A 32 -12.40 0.63 -3.25
C LYS A 32 -12.45 -0.87 -2.95
N SER A 33 -11.90 -1.68 -3.85
CA SER A 33 -11.77 -3.12 -3.62
C SER A 33 -10.80 -3.39 -2.46
N ALA A 34 -10.93 -4.57 -1.83
CA ALA A 34 -10.02 -5.00 -0.77
C ALA A 34 -8.55 -5.03 -1.24
N GLU A 35 -8.30 -5.48 -2.48
CA GLU A 35 -6.95 -5.45 -3.05
C GLU A 35 -6.40 -4.03 -3.21
N ALA A 36 -7.24 -3.07 -3.63
CA ALA A 36 -6.83 -1.68 -3.77
C ALA A 36 -6.46 -1.08 -2.41
N ILE A 37 -7.28 -1.33 -1.37
CA ILE A 37 -7.00 -0.87 0.00
C ILE A 37 -5.68 -1.48 0.52
N ALA A 38 -5.49 -2.79 0.33
CA ALA A 38 -4.26 -3.48 0.73
C ALA A 38 -3.03 -2.97 -0.03
N THR A 39 -3.18 -2.68 -1.33
CA THR A 39 -2.11 -2.12 -2.16
C THR A 39 -1.73 -0.72 -1.69
N GLU A 40 -2.70 0.13 -1.40
CA GLU A 40 -2.48 1.47 -0.86
C GLU A 40 -1.85 1.44 0.54
N ALA A 41 -2.24 0.48 1.38
CA ALA A 41 -1.63 0.26 2.69
C ALA A 41 -0.12 -0.04 2.59
N LEU A 42 0.31 -0.81 1.58
CA LEU A 42 1.73 -1.13 1.39
C LEU A 42 2.49 -0.05 0.60
N THR A 43 1.85 0.60 -0.37
CA THR A 43 2.53 1.40 -1.40
C THR A 43 2.14 2.88 -1.41
N GLY A 44 1.23 3.32 -0.54
CA GLY A 44 0.66 4.66 -0.59
C GLY A 44 -0.01 4.91 -1.94
N THR A 45 0.37 6.01 -2.61
CA THR A 45 -0.17 6.38 -3.93
C THR A 45 0.60 5.79 -5.11
N GLY A 46 1.54 4.87 -4.88
CA GLY A 46 2.37 4.30 -5.94
C GLY A 46 3.70 3.72 -5.46
N SER A 47 4.34 4.39 -4.51
CA SER A 47 5.60 3.98 -3.92
C SER A 47 5.66 4.47 -2.49
N GLN A 48 5.99 3.58 -1.55
CA GLN A 48 6.17 3.95 -0.16
C GLN A 48 7.39 3.26 0.43
N THR A 49 8.21 4.04 1.13
CA THR A 49 9.32 3.54 1.95
C THR A 49 8.89 3.42 3.40
N TRP A 50 9.11 2.25 3.97
CA TRP A 50 8.91 1.94 5.38
C TRP A 50 10.27 1.70 6.01
N GLY A 51 10.53 2.22 7.20
CA GLY A 51 11.82 2.02 7.87
C GLY A 51 11.69 1.97 9.38
N ILE A 52 12.80 1.69 10.06
CA ILE A 52 12.82 1.70 11.53
C ILE A 52 13.26 3.05 12.12
N ASP A 53 13.79 3.95 11.29
CA ASP A 53 14.22 5.28 11.72
C ASP A 53 13.01 6.07 12.25
N GLY A 54 13.18 6.76 13.38
CA GLY A 54 12.09 7.52 14.03
C GLY A 54 11.29 6.73 15.06
N GLY A 55 11.73 5.53 15.45
CA GLY A 55 11.15 4.77 16.57
C GLY A 55 10.54 3.41 16.20
N GLY A 56 10.83 2.88 15.01
CA GLY A 56 10.47 1.52 14.65
C GLY A 56 11.31 0.47 15.39
N SER A 57 10.89 -0.78 15.33
CA SER A 57 11.53 -1.88 16.05
C SER A 57 11.53 -3.19 15.26
N VAL A 58 12.47 -4.07 15.60
CA VAL A 58 12.52 -5.44 15.10
C VAL A 58 12.64 -6.40 16.28
N GLU A 59 11.74 -7.36 16.33
CA GLU A 59 11.75 -8.45 17.29
C GLU A 59 11.92 -9.78 16.56
N ARG A 60 12.68 -10.69 17.18
CA ARG A 60 12.78 -12.09 16.78
C ARG A 60 12.47 -12.95 17.99
N ASP A 61 11.45 -13.79 17.88
CA ASP A 61 10.96 -14.65 18.96
C ASP A 61 10.68 -13.88 20.26
N GLY A 62 10.15 -12.65 20.12
CA GLY A 62 9.85 -11.73 21.23
C GLY A 62 11.06 -11.02 21.83
N ILE A 63 12.27 -11.25 21.30
CA ILE A 63 13.49 -10.57 21.73
C ILE A 63 13.81 -9.43 20.77
N ALA A 64 14.03 -8.24 21.29
CA ALA A 64 14.44 -7.09 20.50
C ALA A 64 15.80 -7.35 19.83
N VAL A 65 15.84 -7.20 18.51
CA VAL A 65 17.05 -7.31 17.67
C VAL A 65 17.21 -6.10 16.75
N THR A 66 16.53 -4.99 17.05
CA THR A 66 16.50 -3.74 16.26
C THR A 66 17.91 -3.23 15.92
N ASN A 67 18.88 -3.41 16.82
CA ASN A 67 20.27 -3.00 16.61
C ASN A 67 20.92 -3.66 15.38
N LEU A 68 20.50 -4.88 15.02
CA LEU A 68 20.99 -5.59 13.82
C LEU A 68 20.44 -4.99 12.52
N TYR A 69 19.37 -4.20 12.60
CA TYR A 69 18.65 -3.64 11.46
C TYR A 69 18.76 -2.11 11.40
N THR A 70 19.75 -1.52 12.07
CA THR A 70 19.94 -0.06 12.11
C THR A 70 19.90 0.55 10.70
N GLY A 71 18.97 1.50 10.48
CA GLY A 71 18.74 2.12 9.16
C GLY A 71 17.98 1.24 8.16
N PHE A 72 17.27 0.20 8.61
CA PHE A 72 16.48 -0.66 7.73
C PHE A 72 15.42 0.14 6.96
N GLU A 73 15.35 -0.14 5.66
CA GLU A 73 14.33 0.39 4.75
C GLU A 73 13.75 -0.74 3.92
N LEU A 74 12.43 -0.70 3.71
CA LEU A 74 11.67 -1.49 2.75
C LEU A 74 10.81 -0.55 1.91
N MET A 75 11.16 -0.40 0.64
CA MET A 75 10.37 0.36 -0.32
C MET A 75 9.48 -0.60 -1.12
N MET A 76 8.17 -0.37 -1.08
CA MET A 76 7.17 -1.12 -1.83
C MET A 76 6.60 -0.23 -2.93
N LYS A 77 6.52 -0.76 -4.15
CA LYS A 77 5.97 -0.05 -5.31
C LYS A 77 4.77 -0.80 -5.89
N SER A 78 3.70 -0.08 -6.14
CA SER A 78 2.61 -0.54 -6.98
C SER A 78 2.90 -0.17 -8.44
N GLY A 79 2.35 -0.96 -9.35
CA GLY A 79 2.65 -0.90 -10.77
C GLY A 79 2.45 -2.28 -11.38
N SER A 80 2.54 -2.38 -12.71
CA SER A 80 2.33 -3.65 -13.42
C SER A 80 3.22 -4.79 -12.90
N ALA A 81 4.45 -4.47 -12.50
CA ALA A 81 5.42 -5.44 -12.01
C ALA A 81 5.46 -5.61 -10.47
N LYS A 82 4.73 -4.78 -9.69
CA LYS A 82 4.75 -4.73 -8.21
C LYS A 82 6.14 -5.01 -7.61
N THR A 83 7.02 -4.00 -7.55
CA THR A 83 8.42 -4.18 -7.16
C THR A 83 8.69 -3.79 -5.70
N TYR A 84 9.78 -4.31 -5.12
CA TYR A 84 10.28 -3.87 -3.83
C TYR A 84 11.80 -3.69 -3.85
N SER A 85 12.32 -2.94 -2.88
CA SER A 85 13.75 -2.92 -2.55
C SER A 85 13.96 -2.79 -1.05
N SER A 86 15.05 -3.35 -0.54
CA SER A 86 15.41 -3.26 0.88
C SER A 86 16.85 -2.80 1.09
N LYS A 87 17.11 -2.19 2.26
CA LYS A 87 18.45 -1.79 2.71
C LYS A 87 18.65 -2.11 4.19
N ASN A 88 19.90 -2.26 4.61
CA ASN A 88 20.29 -2.54 6.00
C ASN A 88 19.47 -3.70 6.60
N ASN A 89 19.27 -4.72 5.78
CA ASN A 89 18.34 -5.82 6.04
C ASN A 89 18.98 -7.03 6.74
N ASN A 90 20.26 -6.92 7.10
CA ASN A 90 21.04 -7.97 7.77
C ASN A 90 20.91 -9.36 7.11
N ASP A 91 20.98 -9.40 5.78
CA ASP A 91 20.82 -10.59 4.93
C ASP A 91 19.46 -11.30 5.06
N LEU A 92 18.45 -10.68 5.66
CA LEU A 92 17.12 -11.28 5.79
C LEU A 92 16.29 -11.15 4.50
N PHE A 93 16.47 -10.05 3.77
CA PHE A 93 15.73 -9.71 2.55
C PHE A 93 16.69 -9.52 1.37
N ASP A 94 16.28 -9.89 0.16
CA ASP A 94 17.03 -9.49 -1.03
C ASP A 94 16.98 -7.96 -1.22
N ALA A 95 18.02 -7.41 -1.85
CA ALA A 95 18.12 -5.96 -2.08
C ALA A 95 16.98 -5.42 -2.97
N ALA A 96 16.46 -6.25 -3.89
CA ALA A 96 15.30 -5.92 -4.72
C ALA A 96 14.62 -7.18 -5.27
N GLY A 97 13.37 -7.04 -5.68
CA GLY A 97 12.59 -8.09 -6.33
C GLY A 97 11.17 -7.62 -6.65
N THR A 98 10.25 -8.57 -6.84
CA THR A 98 8.81 -8.32 -6.96
C THR A 98 8.06 -8.85 -5.74
N TRP A 99 6.82 -8.39 -5.58
CA TRP A 99 5.92 -8.83 -4.53
C TRP A 99 4.51 -9.13 -5.09
N SER A 100 3.82 -10.05 -4.44
CA SER A 100 2.43 -10.39 -4.75
C SER A 100 1.65 -10.69 -3.48
N PHE A 101 0.33 -10.55 -3.50
CA PHE A 101 -0.50 -10.99 -2.38
C PHE A 101 -0.53 -12.52 -2.29
N ALA A 102 -0.56 -13.02 -1.06
CA ALA A 102 -0.78 -14.43 -0.77
C ALA A 102 -2.24 -14.64 -0.34
N GLY A 103 -2.93 -15.57 -1.01
CA GLY A 103 -4.34 -15.84 -0.77
C GLY A 103 -5.28 -14.72 -1.26
N ALA A 104 -6.57 -14.84 -0.91
CA ALA A 104 -7.64 -13.95 -1.38
C ALA A 104 -8.01 -12.83 -0.39
N ASN A 105 -7.45 -12.85 0.82
CA ASN A 105 -7.78 -11.87 1.87
C ASN A 105 -6.96 -10.58 1.76
N PHE A 106 -5.89 -10.58 0.96
CA PHE A 106 -4.97 -9.44 0.79
C PHE A 106 -4.35 -8.92 2.10
N ASP A 107 -4.25 -9.78 3.11
CA ASP A 107 -3.65 -9.51 4.43
C ASP A 107 -2.18 -9.97 4.52
N LYS A 108 -1.70 -10.65 3.47
CA LYS A 108 -0.36 -11.20 3.35
C LYS A 108 0.22 -10.94 1.98
N PHE A 109 1.54 -10.76 1.91
CA PHE A 109 2.28 -10.73 0.65
C PHE A 109 3.49 -11.66 0.69
N ILE A 110 4.02 -11.99 -0.48
CA ILE A 110 5.24 -12.76 -0.68
C ILE A 110 6.22 -11.89 -1.46
N LEU A 111 7.50 -11.97 -1.10
CA LEU A 111 8.60 -11.36 -1.84
C LEU A 111 9.34 -12.43 -2.67
N THR A 112 9.72 -12.10 -3.90
CA THR A 112 10.64 -12.94 -4.69
C THR A 112 12.08 -12.72 -4.27
N GLY A 113 12.92 -13.74 -4.36
CA GLY A 113 14.35 -13.60 -4.08
C GLY A 113 14.99 -14.91 -3.65
N SER A 114 16.15 -14.80 -3.02
CA SER A 114 16.98 -15.92 -2.55
C SER A 114 17.30 -15.88 -1.05
N LYS A 115 17.05 -14.74 -0.39
CA LYS A 115 17.28 -14.55 1.05
C LYS A 115 16.14 -15.18 1.87
N PRO A 116 16.33 -15.38 3.20
CA PRO A 116 15.40 -16.18 3.99
C PRO A 116 13.94 -15.71 3.96
N ALA A 117 13.68 -14.39 3.88
CA ALA A 117 12.31 -13.85 3.80
C ALA A 117 11.64 -14.07 2.42
N ALA A 118 12.40 -14.42 1.37
CA ALA A 118 11.84 -14.70 0.06
C ALA A 118 10.95 -15.95 0.09
N GLY A 119 9.83 -15.89 -0.64
CA GLY A 119 8.86 -16.98 -0.69
C GLY A 119 8.12 -17.23 0.63
N ARG A 120 8.29 -16.37 1.64
CA ARG A 120 7.54 -16.45 2.90
C ARG A 120 6.28 -15.60 2.80
N GLU A 121 5.19 -16.07 3.39
CA GLU A 121 4.02 -15.24 3.63
C GLU A 121 4.33 -14.23 4.74
N ILE A 122 4.24 -12.95 4.42
CA ILE A 122 4.41 -11.84 5.34
C ILE A 122 3.05 -11.21 5.59
N SER A 123 2.52 -11.42 6.80
CA SER A 123 1.27 -10.78 7.21
C SER A 123 1.56 -9.33 7.55
N PHE A 124 0.67 -8.42 7.16
CA PHE A 124 0.85 -7.01 7.43
C PHE A 124 -0.40 -6.35 8.03
N THR A 125 -0.17 -5.29 8.80
CA THR A 125 -1.24 -4.41 9.27
C THR A 125 -0.71 -2.99 9.24
N GLN A 126 -1.47 -2.12 8.57
CA GLN A 126 -1.14 -0.72 8.43
C GLN A 126 -2.10 0.10 9.31
N THR A 127 -1.56 1.02 10.10
CA THR A 127 -2.35 1.96 10.90
C THR A 127 -1.66 3.32 10.94
N ASN A 128 -2.28 4.32 10.31
CA ASN A 128 -1.76 5.69 10.17
C ASN A 128 -0.42 5.77 9.45
N ASN A 129 0.69 5.93 10.18
CA ASN A 129 2.05 5.95 9.64
C ASN A 129 2.85 4.72 10.09
N ASN A 130 2.19 3.70 10.66
CA ASN A 130 2.82 2.46 11.10
C ASN A 130 2.48 1.32 10.15
N LEU A 131 3.46 0.48 9.86
CA LEU A 131 3.30 -0.79 9.17
C LEU A 131 3.92 -1.89 10.05
N LYS A 132 3.10 -2.81 10.52
CA LYS A 132 3.56 -4.02 11.20
C LYS A 132 3.67 -5.15 10.20
N LEU A 133 4.82 -5.81 10.15
CA LEU A 133 5.06 -7.04 9.38
C LEU A 133 5.31 -8.21 10.33
N THR A 134 4.72 -9.37 10.05
CA THR A 134 4.94 -10.59 10.82
C THR A 134 5.11 -11.80 9.91
N PHE A 135 6.15 -12.59 10.15
CA PHE A 135 6.47 -13.78 9.35
C PHE A 135 7.41 -14.71 10.12
N SER A 136 7.54 -15.95 9.63
CA SER A 136 8.40 -16.97 10.23
C SER A 136 9.45 -17.44 9.24
N ILE A 137 10.69 -17.54 9.70
CA ILE A 137 11.79 -18.18 8.99
C ILE A 137 12.00 -19.57 9.59
N PRO A 138 11.75 -20.65 8.85
CA PRO A 138 11.92 -22.00 9.38
C PRO A 138 13.39 -22.29 9.68
N ALA A 139 13.58 -23.13 10.69
CA ALA A 139 14.85 -23.76 10.98
C ALA A 139 15.41 -24.51 9.76
N PRO A 140 16.70 -24.33 9.38
CA PRO A 140 17.34 -25.20 8.40
C PRO A 140 17.27 -26.66 8.86
N GLY A 141 16.98 -27.58 7.94
CA GLY A 141 16.92 -29.03 8.23
C GLY A 141 18.27 -29.62 8.69
N ALA A 142 19.38 -28.94 8.41
CA ALA A 142 20.70 -29.25 8.94
C ALA A 142 21.32 -28.00 9.58
N ARG A 143 21.77 -28.11 10.83
CA ARG A 143 22.49 -27.04 11.51
C ARG A 143 23.84 -26.82 10.82
N VAL A 144 24.03 -25.69 10.17
CA VAL A 144 25.36 -25.26 9.72
C VAL A 144 26.05 -24.61 10.91
N ASN A 145 27.12 -25.23 11.43
CA ASN A 145 27.95 -24.71 12.53
C ASN A 145 27.19 -24.33 13.82
N GLY A 146 26.08 -25.00 14.14
CA GLY A 146 25.38 -24.81 15.43
C GLY A 146 24.65 -23.47 15.60
N VAL A 147 24.61 -22.61 14.57
CA VAL A 147 23.95 -21.29 14.63
C VAL A 147 22.72 -21.27 13.72
N MET A 148 21.55 -21.14 14.33
CA MET A 148 20.26 -20.90 13.65
C MET A 148 20.13 -19.40 13.30
N ALA A 149 21.14 -18.81 12.65
CA ALA A 149 21.41 -17.36 12.75
C ALA A 149 20.25 -16.43 12.39
N VAL A 150 19.30 -16.89 11.55
CA VAL A 150 18.16 -16.12 11.04
C VAL A 150 16.81 -16.84 11.17
N ALA A 151 16.76 -18.04 11.75
CA ALA A 151 15.49 -18.72 11.97
C ALA A 151 14.74 -18.06 13.13
N GLY A 152 13.41 -18.08 13.09
CA GLY A 152 12.56 -17.52 14.14
C GLY A 152 11.36 -16.76 13.60
N ASN A 153 10.54 -16.28 14.51
CA ASN A 153 9.37 -15.47 14.20
C ASN A 153 9.73 -13.99 14.30
N TYR A 154 9.56 -13.27 13.21
CA TYR A 154 9.91 -11.87 13.10
C TYR A 154 8.69 -10.99 13.24
N THR A 155 8.85 -9.88 13.96
CA THR A 155 7.94 -8.74 13.94
C THR A 155 8.74 -7.49 13.63
N PHE A 156 8.40 -6.82 12.52
CA PHE A 156 8.92 -5.50 12.20
C PHE A 156 7.81 -4.48 12.44
N ASN A 157 8.07 -3.49 13.30
CA ASN A 157 7.22 -2.31 13.45
C ASN A 157 7.92 -1.16 12.71
N LEU A 158 7.39 -0.83 11.54
CA LEU A 158 7.98 0.14 10.62
C LEU A 158 7.18 1.44 10.61
N LEU A 159 7.88 2.52 10.32
CA LEU A 159 7.32 3.84 10.17
C LEU A 159 7.37 4.28 8.71
N LYS A 160 6.34 5.01 8.30
CA LYS A 160 6.27 5.68 7.02
C LYS A 160 7.38 6.74 6.96
N LYS A 161 8.20 6.70 5.91
CA LYS A 161 9.22 7.70 5.60
C LYS A 161 8.71 8.72 4.58
#